data_AF-A0AAU3CDU2-F1
#
_entry.id   AF-A0AAU3CDU2-F1
#
_cell.length_a   1.000
_cell.length_b   1.000
_cell.length_c   1.000
_cell.angle_alpha   90.00
_cell.angle_beta   90.00
_cell.angle_gamma   90.00
#
_symmetry.space_group_name_H-M   'P 1'
#
loop_
_entity.id
_entity.type
_entity.pdbx_description
1 polymer ?
#
loop_
_entity_poly.entity_id
_entity_poly.type
_entity_poly.pdbx_seq_one_letter_code
_entity_poly.pdbx_strand_id
1 'polypeptide(L)'
;MSPTAAQRLLGDDPRTAEVAAREVVPVPFRRAEALLRTLRPGERVLALYHQGLGYAALTEDALILLNGESPSRVATPLVILRPAYGGASRVDVSVNGLAITLWGSRIDGSGELLQGTGTTVSGWLTDDPRLAAVVAGERISLPDDHRKALLAELEPGESVRSLYHCGWGYAALTGNGLVLLRNLVAPKTTRVPAPVSILRRESGILDSAVIVVGCKVYKLHGSLLDPKGELLAESGELVPADSALRPRGRARLSAWVRRRPVLASLVAAAMVSAAWNAGHETPARAGSDQSVVVPDFKGAALTTAVADARRQSWRTVTTADASSSFRPVPASAPGWRVCFQSPSHDETVRPSARVLTLYAVPEKEACPTRLLSLRRIVMPDLVGERFDEASRLLGDLGFEHPAAWHAYTGQHVDGGSSDVDDWRVCRQQPEPDREVSLPTQPGLWLIGPGDPCTKPSPKPTPKPKPKPKPKPAPEPKPQPRTGGTSGSTSTGGTSGGSSAGGTSGGGSTGGSSGTSGGTTGGTGGQSGIGFGQYCSPVGAVATTADGRPAKCFMGRDGRARWGYNSG
;
A
#
# COMPACT_ATOMS: atom_id res chain seq x y z
N MET A 1 18.39 6.36 26.57
CA MET A 1 16.97 6.15 26.89
C MET A 1 16.90 5.38 28.19
N SER A 2 16.08 5.80 29.14
CA SER A 2 15.90 5.05 30.40
C SER A 2 15.26 3.69 30.11
N PRO A 3 15.62 2.62 30.85
CA PRO A 3 15.06 1.29 30.62
C PRO A 3 13.55 1.29 30.86
N THR A 4 12.81 0.64 29.95
CA THR A 4 11.36 0.46 30.08
C THR A 4 11.04 -0.37 31.33
N ALA A 5 9.79 -0.31 31.81
CA ALA A 5 9.37 -1.12 32.95
C ALA A 5 9.55 -2.63 32.69
N ALA A 6 9.30 -3.08 31.46
CA ALA A 6 9.53 -4.46 31.04
C ALA A 6 11.01 -4.84 31.06
N GLN A 7 11.88 -3.92 30.62
CA GLN A 7 13.32 -4.17 30.59
C GLN A 7 13.94 -4.18 31.99
N ARG A 8 13.42 -3.37 32.92
CA ARG A 8 13.77 -3.47 34.35
C ARG A 8 13.34 -4.80 34.94
N LEU A 9 12.08 -5.19 34.72
CA LEU A 9 11.55 -6.48 35.18
C LEU A 9 12.38 -7.67 34.69
N LEU A 10 12.75 -7.70 33.40
CA LEU A 10 13.61 -8.75 32.85
C LEU A 10 15.07 -8.62 33.29
N GLY A 11 15.54 -7.41 33.61
CA GLY A 11 16.88 -7.15 34.15
C GLY A 11 17.06 -7.64 35.57
N ASP A 12 15.99 -7.62 36.37
CA ASP A 12 16.02 -8.01 37.79
C ASP A 12 15.96 -9.54 37.99
N ASP A 13 15.51 -10.32 37.01
CA ASP A 13 15.49 -11.80 37.06
C ASP A 13 16.78 -12.38 36.43
N PRO A 14 17.58 -13.18 37.17
CA PRO A 14 18.85 -13.71 36.69
C PRO A 14 18.73 -14.60 35.44
N ARG A 15 17.54 -15.17 35.18
CA ARG A 15 17.26 -16.00 33.99
C ARG A 15 17.17 -15.18 32.71
N THR A 16 16.89 -13.89 32.81
CA THR A 16 16.69 -12.96 31.67
C THR A 16 17.65 -11.77 31.67
N ALA A 17 18.37 -11.51 32.76
CA ALA A 17 19.20 -10.33 32.95
C ALA A 17 20.23 -10.11 31.83
N GLU A 18 20.92 -11.15 31.39
CA GLU A 18 21.93 -11.05 30.32
C GLU A 18 21.30 -10.61 28.98
N VAL A 19 20.15 -11.18 28.66
CA VAL A 19 19.41 -10.84 27.43
C VAL A 19 18.84 -9.43 27.52
N ALA A 20 18.24 -9.07 28.66
CA ALA A 20 17.70 -7.73 28.89
C ALA A 20 18.75 -6.61 28.82
N ALA A 21 20.01 -6.92 29.17
CA ALA A 21 21.12 -5.98 29.08
C ALA A 21 21.59 -5.73 27.64
N ARG A 22 21.46 -6.72 26.75
CA ARG A 22 21.98 -6.66 25.37
C ARG A 22 20.91 -6.41 24.32
N GLU A 23 19.67 -6.78 24.61
CA GLU A 23 18.54 -6.63 23.70
C GLU A 23 17.71 -5.38 24.00
N VAL A 24 17.28 -4.71 22.92
CA VAL A 24 16.38 -3.54 23.00
C VAL A 24 15.02 -3.88 22.37
N VAL A 25 14.67 -5.17 22.33
CA VAL A 25 13.36 -5.59 21.82
C VAL A 25 12.29 -5.06 22.78
N PRO A 26 11.36 -4.19 22.31
CA PRO A 26 10.38 -3.53 23.18
C PRO A 26 9.26 -4.50 23.57
N VAL A 27 9.58 -5.46 24.43
CA VAL A 27 8.60 -6.43 24.95
C VAL A 27 7.62 -5.67 25.86
N PRO A 28 6.30 -5.74 25.61
CA PRO A 28 5.29 -5.18 26.50
C PRO A 28 5.39 -5.79 27.91
N PHE A 29 5.16 -4.99 28.94
CA PHE A 29 5.28 -5.41 30.35
C PHE A 29 4.55 -6.73 30.66
N ARG A 30 3.29 -6.87 30.22
CA ARG A 30 2.51 -8.11 30.41
C ARG A 30 3.16 -9.35 29.79
N ARG A 31 3.84 -9.20 28.64
CA ARG A 31 4.54 -10.32 27.98
C ARG A 31 5.84 -10.67 28.70
N ALA A 32 6.53 -9.69 29.30
CA ALA A 32 7.67 -9.94 30.17
C ALA A 32 7.26 -10.73 31.43
N GLU A 33 6.16 -10.35 32.10
CA GLU A 33 5.62 -11.13 33.22
C GLU A 33 5.25 -12.57 32.82
N ALA A 34 4.57 -12.72 31.67
CA ALA A 34 4.18 -14.03 31.16
C ALA A 34 5.40 -14.92 30.86
N LEU A 35 6.48 -14.34 30.31
CA LEU A 35 7.75 -15.03 30.10
C LEU A 35 8.33 -15.53 31.43
N LEU A 36 8.47 -14.65 32.44
CA LEU A 36 9.06 -15.01 33.73
C LEU A 36 8.28 -16.11 34.47
N ARG A 37 6.95 -16.14 34.34
CA ARG A 37 6.10 -17.20 34.88
C ARG A 37 6.24 -18.53 34.13
N THR A 38 6.58 -18.48 32.84
CA THR A 38 6.70 -19.66 31.97
C THR A 38 8.06 -20.33 32.08
N LEU A 39 9.11 -19.57 32.44
CA LEU A 39 10.45 -20.08 32.64
C LEU A 39 10.50 -21.05 33.82
N ARG A 40 11.11 -22.21 33.60
CA ARG A 40 11.36 -23.21 34.65
C ARG A 40 12.50 -22.74 35.59
N PRO A 41 12.60 -23.29 36.81
CA PRO A 41 13.76 -23.05 37.66
C PRO A 41 15.06 -23.45 36.93
N GLY A 42 16.05 -22.56 36.92
CA GLY A 42 17.34 -22.78 36.26
C GLY A 42 17.37 -22.53 34.75
N GLU A 43 16.20 -22.36 34.10
CA GLU A 43 16.14 -22.10 32.67
C GLU A 43 16.57 -20.67 32.33
N ARG A 44 17.48 -20.51 31.37
CA ARG A 44 18.00 -19.21 30.92
C ARG A 44 17.47 -18.86 29.54
N VAL A 45 17.09 -17.59 29.35
CA VAL A 45 16.78 -17.06 28.01
C VAL A 45 18.08 -16.72 27.30
N LEU A 46 18.23 -17.21 26.07
CA LEU A 46 19.39 -17.01 25.21
C LEU A 46 19.20 -15.82 24.26
N ALA A 47 17.99 -15.64 23.74
CA ALA A 47 17.66 -14.58 22.78
C ALA A 47 16.16 -14.25 22.76
N LEU A 48 15.80 -13.03 22.38
CA LEU A 48 14.42 -12.58 22.16
C LEU A 48 14.19 -12.25 20.69
N TYR A 49 13.05 -12.64 20.15
CA TYR A 49 12.69 -12.45 18.75
C TYR A 49 11.34 -11.76 18.62
N HIS A 50 11.17 -11.04 17.51
CA HIS A 50 9.87 -10.66 16.99
C HIS A 50 9.24 -11.81 16.23
N GLN A 51 7.91 -11.93 16.34
CA GLN A 51 7.13 -12.97 15.66
C GLN A 51 5.80 -12.40 15.15
N GLY A 52 5.76 -11.84 13.95
CA GLY A 52 4.54 -11.17 13.45
C GLY A 52 4.19 -9.96 14.33
N LEU A 53 3.05 -10.03 15.03
CA LEU A 53 2.63 -9.07 16.07
C LEU A 53 3.02 -9.53 17.51
N GLY A 54 3.70 -10.67 17.60
CA GLY A 54 4.13 -11.39 18.79
C GLY A 54 5.60 -11.20 19.15
N TYR A 55 6.01 -11.89 20.21
CA TYR A 55 7.42 -12.08 20.58
C TYR A 55 7.68 -13.55 20.85
N ALA A 56 8.93 -13.97 20.79
CA ALA A 56 9.37 -15.29 21.24
C ALA A 56 10.66 -15.18 22.06
N ALA A 57 10.85 -16.10 22.99
CA ALA A 57 12.08 -16.23 23.77
C ALA A 57 12.67 -17.62 23.51
N LEU A 58 13.93 -17.68 23.11
CA LEU A 58 14.66 -18.94 22.96
C LEU A 58 15.39 -19.24 24.27
N THR A 59 15.26 -20.48 24.75
CA THR A 59 16.02 -21.05 25.86
C THR A 59 16.80 -22.26 25.36
N GLU A 60 17.61 -22.89 26.22
CA GLU A 60 18.34 -24.12 25.87
C GLU A 60 17.38 -25.28 25.50
N ASP A 61 16.25 -25.36 26.20
CA ASP A 61 15.30 -26.48 26.09
C ASP A 61 14.08 -26.20 25.20
N ALA A 62 13.79 -24.92 24.92
CA ALA A 62 12.56 -24.57 24.24
C ALA A 62 12.56 -23.20 23.55
N LEU A 63 11.65 -23.07 22.58
CA LEU A 63 11.17 -21.79 22.09
C LEU A 63 9.82 -21.47 22.77
N ILE A 64 9.77 -20.37 23.51
CA ILE A 64 8.57 -19.87 24.19
C ILE A 64 7.95 -18.77 23.34
N LEU A 65 6.78 -19.02 22.75
CA LEU A 65 6.02 -18.01 21.99
C LEU A 65 5.12 -17.21 22.93
N LEU A 66 5.24 -15.89 22.88
CA LEU A 66 4.52 -14.93 23.71
C LEU A 66 3.36 -14.29 22.92
N ASN A 67 2.52 -15.14 22.33
CA ASN A 67 1.34 -14.75 21.56
C ASN A 67 0.09 -14.81 22.45
N GLY A 68 -0.45 -13.66 22.84
CA GLY A 68 -1.65 -13.59 23.69
C GLY A 68 -1.34 -13.68 25.19
N GLU A 69 -2.32 -14.13 25.98
CA GLU A 69 -2.23 -14.19 27.45
C GLU A 69 -1.58 -15.48 27.97
N SER A 70 -1.50 -16.54 27.16
CA SER A 70 -0.95 -17.83 27.53
C SER A 70 0.24 -18.19 26.63
N PRO A 71 1.48 -18.08 27.12
CA PRO A 71 2.66 -18.48 26.37
C PRO A 71 2.61 -19.96 25.96
N SER A 72 3.03 -20.26 24.75
CA SER A 72 3.16 -21.64 24.25
C SER A 72 4.63 -22.05 24.18
N ARG A 73 4.96 -23.22 24.72
CA ARG A 73 6.32 -23.76 24.74
C ARG A 73 6.50 -24.82 23.67
N VAL A 74 7.57 -24.72 22.88
CA VAL A 74 7.95 -25.67 21.83
C VAL A 74 9.31 -26.24 22.19
N ALA A 75 9.39 -27.55 22.47
CA ALA A 75 10.64 -28.19 22.86
C ALA A 75 11.65 -28.21 21.71
N THR A 76 12.94 -28.14 22.03
CA THR A 76 14.04 -28.43 21.09
C THR A 76 14.18 -29.96 20.90
N PRO A 77 14.70 -30.44 19.74
CA PRO A 77 15.17 -29.68 18.60
C PRO A 77 14.01 -29.04 17.82
N LEU A 78 14.18 -27.78 17.44
CA LEU A 78 13.21 -27.08 16.59
C LEU A 78 13.27 -27.63 15.17
N VAL A 79 12.15 -27.58 14.45
CA VAL A 79 12.11 -27.93 13.03
C VAL A 79 12.36 -26.66 12.23
N ILE A 80 13.57 -26.49 11.71
CA ILE A 80 13.93 -25.30 10.92
C ILE A 80 13.46 -25.51 9.47
N LEU A 81 12.44 -24.74 9.09
CA LEU A 81 11.86 -24.75 7.74
C LEU A 81 12.71 -23.94 6.78
N ARG A 82 13.28 -22.82 7.26
CA ARG A 82 14.17 -21.98 6.48
C ARG A 82 15.28 -21.39 7.36
N PRO A 83 16.56 -21.61 7.02
CA PRO A 83 17.68 -20.98 7.72
C PRO A 83 17.64 -19.46 7.52
N ALA A 84 18.45 -18.71 8.29
CA ALA A 84 18.40 -17.26 8.30
C ALA A 84 18.48 -16.63 6.89
N TYR A 85 17.54 -15.74 6.58
CA TYR A 85 17.44 -15.09 5.29
C TYR A 85 17.07 -13.60 5.37
N GLY A 86 17.48 -12.85 4.33
CA GLY A 86 17.19 -11.43 4.18
C GLY A 86 17.97 -10.52 5.15
N GLY A 87 17.84 -9.21 4.99
CA GLY A 87 18.59 -8.23 5.79
C GLY A 87 18.20 -8.12 7.27
N ALA A 88 17.18 -8.86 7.72
CA ALA A 88 16.77 -8.95 9.11
C ALA A 88 17.00 -10.36 9.70
N SER A 89 17.73 -11.22 8.99
CA SER A 89 18.07 -12.59 9.39
C SER A 89 16.86 -13.37 9.91
N ARG A 90 15.79 -13.38 9.10
CA ARG A 90 14.56 -14.08 9.43
C ARG A 90 14.79 -15.57 9.42
N VAL A 91 14.29 -16.31 10.40
CA VAL A 91 14.33 -17.78 10.44
C VAL A 91 12.90 -18.27 10.48
N ASP A 92 12.55 -19.22 9.60
CA ASP A 92 11.23 -19.85 9.63
C ASP A 92 11.32 -21.20 10.36
N VAL A 93 10.53 -21.35 11.42
CA VAL A 93 10.46 -22.56 12.26
C VAL A 93 9.06 -23.18 12.18
N SER A 94 8.95 -24.50 12.25
CA SER A 94 7.66 -25.18 12.35
C SER A 94 7.28 -25.36 13.81
N VAL A 95 6.10 -24.83 14.19
CA VAL A 95 5.52 -25.01 15.52
C VAL A 95 4.15 -25.65 15.34
N ASN A 96 4.00 -26.88 15.82
CA ASN A 96 2.76 -27.67 15.68
C ASN A 96 2.29 -27.74 14.21
N GLY A 97 3.23 -27.85 13.26
CA GLY A 97 2.93 -27.88 11.82
C GLY A 97 2.68 -26.52 11.17
N LEU A 98 2.71 -25.42 11.93
CA LEU A 98 2.56 -24.07 11.41
C LEU A 98 3.92 -23.39 11.25
N ALA A 99 4.15 -22.80 10.08
CA ALA A 99 5.35 -22.00 9.83
C ALA A 99 5.27 -20.66 10.57
N ILE A 100 6.28 -20.37 11.38
CA ILE A 100 6.42 -19.15 12.14
C ILE A 100 7.75 -18.50 11.79
N THR A 101 7.71 -17.22 11.40
CA THR A 101 8.92 -16.43 11.12
C THR A 101 9.36 -15.69 12.38
N LEU A 102 10.63 -15.85 12.74
CA LEU A 102 11.31 -15.19 13.86
C LEU A 102 12.39 -14.25 13.35
N TRP A 103 12.53 -13.06 13.93
CA TRP A 103 13.55 -12.09 13.53
C TRP A 103 13.87 -11.06 14.60
N GLY A 104 14.91 -10.27 14.39
CA GLY A 104 15.16 -9.04 15.16
C GLY A 104 15.79 -9.24 16.54
N SER A 105 16.31 -10.44 16.83
CA SER A 105 17.24 -10.62 17.95
C SER A 105 18.53 -9.87 17.65
N ARG A 106 19.03 -9.11 18.63
CA ARG A 106 20.32 -8.44 18.55
C ARG A 106 21.46 -9.38 18.96
N ILE A 107 21.17 -10.32 19.86
CA ILE A 107 22.12 -11.35 20.28
C ILE A 107 22.27 -12.39 19.17
N ASP A 108 21.17 -12.84 18.57
CA ASP A 108 21.14 -13.76 17.44
C ASP A 108 20.93 -13.02 16.11
N GLY A 109 21.77 -12.03 15.83
CA GLY A 109 21.65 -11.20 14.62
C GLY A 109 21.84 -11.98 13.31
N SER A 110 22.49 -13.15 13.36
CA SER A 110 22.68 -14.06 12.22
C SER A 110 21.62 -15.17 12.15
N GLY A 111 20.83 -15.38 13.20
CA GLY A 111 19.90 -16.51 13.32
C GLY A 111 20.58 -17.86 13.56
N GLU A 112 21.87 -17.88 13.90
CA GLU A 112 22.67 -19.10 14.10
C GLU A 112 22.31 -19.82 15.40
N LEU A 113 22.00 -19.08 16.48
CA LEU A 113 21.56 -19.71 17.74
C LEU A 113 20.26 -20.47 17.50
N LEU A 114 19.28 -19.82 16.86
CA LEU A 114 18.01 -20.45 16.54
C LEU A 114 18.18 -21.66 15.61
N GLN A 115 19.03 -21.55 14.58
CA GLN A 115 19.33 -22.67 13.68
C GLN A 115 20.03 -23.83 14.39
N GLY A 116 20.99 -23.54 15.28
CA GLY A 116 21.73 -24.55 16.03
C GLY A 116 20.85 -25.33 17.02
N THR A 117 19.74 -24.74 17.47
CA THR A 117 18.74 -25.43 18.32
C THR A 117 17.78 -26.33 17.55
N GLY A 118 17.91 -26.44 16.23
CA GLY A 118 16.97 -27.18 15.40
C GLY A 118 17.59 -28.09 14.35
N THR A 119 16.79 -29.04 13.88
CA THR A 119 17.08 -29.83 12.69
C THR A 119 16.57 -29.06 11.48
N THR A 120 17.47 -28.74 10.56
CA THR A 120 17.04 -28.23 9.25
C THR A 120 16.35 -29.35 8.53
N VAL A 121 15.13 -29.11 8.06
CA VAL A 121 14.42 -30.05 7.16
C VAL A 121 15.08 -29.95 5.79
N SER A 122 16.30 -30.46 5.72
CA SER A 122 17.05 -30.62 4.48
C SER A 122 16.59 -31.92 3.84
N GLY A 123 15.89 -31.82 2.73
CA GLY A 123 16.07 -32.81 1.66
C GLY A 123 15.22 -34.07 1.70
N TRP A 124 13.96 -33.96 1.32
CA TRP A 124 13.29 -35.04 0.55
C TRP A 124 12.77 -34.55 -0.82
N LEU A 125 12.95 -33.26 -1.12
CA LEU A 125 12.28 -32.58 -2.22
C LEU A 125 13.20 -31.62 -2.99
N THR A 126 14.46 -31.49 -2.59
CA THR A 126 15.55 -30.82 -3.34
C THR A 126 16.13 -31.69 -4.44
N ASP A 127 15.87 -33.01 -4.40
CA ASP A 127 16.50 -33.98 -5.29
C ASP A 127 15.71 -34.22 -6.58
N ASP A 128 14.54 -33.59 -6.74
CA ASP A 128 13.83 -33.65 -8.02
C ASP A 128 14.60 -32.79 -9.04
N PRO A 129 15.19 -33.39 -10.09
CA PRO A 129 16.02 -32.67 -11.06
C PRO A 129 15.22 -31.58 -11.80
N ARG A 130 13.89 -31.66 -11.81
CA ARG A 130 13.01 -30.65 -12.43
C ARG A 130 12.98 -29.33 -11.64
N LEU A 131 13.36 -29.35 -10.36
CA LEU A 131 13.44 -28.18 -9.48
C LEU A 131 14.87 -27.81 -9.09
N ALA A 132 15.83 -28.74 -9.22
CA ALA A 132 17.19 -28.58 -8.70
C ALA A 132 17.88 -27.28 -9.16
N ALA A 133 17.81 -26.94 -10.47
CA ALA A 133 18.42 -25.73 -11.01
C ALA A 133 17.82 -24.45 -10.42
N VAL A 134 16.51 -24.45 -10.21
CA VAL A 134 15.77 -23.31 -9.65
C VAL A 134 16.03 -23.19 -8.16
N VAL A 135 16.01 -24.30 -7.42
CA VAL A 135 16.28 -24.28 -5.97
C VAL A 135 17.71 -23.85 -5.67
N ALA A 136 18.68 -24.20 -6.52
CA ALA A 136 20.06 -23.77 -6.36
C ALA A 136 20.26 -22.27 -6.70
N GLY A 137 19.49 -21.73 -7.64
CA GLY A 137 19.67 -20.38 -8.16
C GLY A 137 18.70 -19.32 -7.61
N GLU A 138 17.58 -19.71 -7.00
CA GLU A 138 16.55 -18.78 -6.53
C GLU A 138 16.65 -18.45 -5.04
N ARG A 139 16.31 -17.20 -4.69
CA ARG A 139 16.10 -16.80 -3.30
C ARG A 139 14.70 -17.14 -2.78
N ILE A 140 13.79 -17.47 -3.69
CA ILE A 140 12.40 -17.80 -3.37
C ILE A 140 12.33 -19.25 -2.94
N SER A 141 12.13 -19.48 -1.64
CA SER A 141 11.88 -20.81 -1.11
C SER A 141 10.38 -21.12 -1.20
N LEU A 142 10.07 -22.23 -1.87
CA LEU A 142 8.72 -22.75 -2.07
C LEU A 142 8.36 -23.68 -0.90
N PRO A 143 7.25 -23.46 -0.18
CA PRO A 143 6.79 -24.38 0.86
C PRO A 143 6.59 -25.79 0.32
N ASP A 144 6.81 -26.82 1.14
CA ASP A 144 6.78 -28.22 0.69
C ASP A 144 5.44 -28.61 0.04
N ASP A 145 4.32 -28.14 0.59
CA ASP A 145 2.99 -28.39 -0.01
C ASP A 145 2.87 -27.73 -1.40
N HIS A 146 3.40 -26.52 -1.57
CA HIS A 146 3.41 -25.85 -2.87
C HIS A 146 4.33 -26.55 -3.85
N ARG A 147 5.44 -27.10 -3.35
CA ARG A 147 6.38 -27.88 -4.15
C ARG A 147 5.77 -29.20 -4.62
N LYS A 148 5.10 -29.93 -3.73
CA LYS A 148 4.38 -31.15 -4.08
C LYS A 148 3.28 -30.87 -5.10
N ALA A 149 2.50 -29.80 -4.89
CA ALA A 149 1.48 -29.38 -5.85
C ALA A 149 2.09 -29.00 -7.21
N LEU A 150 3.20 -28.26 -7.21
CA LEU A 150 3.92 -27.92 -8.43
C LEU A 150 4.43 -29.17 -9.16
N LEU A 151 5.11 -30.08 -8.46
CA LEU A 151 5.64 -31.32 -9.06
C LEU A 151 4.55 -32.23 -9.64
N ALA A 152 3.36 -32.22 -9.02
CA ALA A 152 2.20 -32.95 -9.53
C ALA A 152 1.59 -32.31 -10.78
N GLU A 153 1.75 -31.00 -10.94
CA GLU A 153 1.30 -30.25 -12.12
C GLU A 153 2.29 -30.37 -13.28
N LEU A 154 3.60 -30.54 -13.01
CA LEU A 154 4.64 -30.63 -14.02
C LEU A 154 4.52 -31.92 -14.85
N GLU A 155 4.59 -31.78 -16.17
CA GLU A 155 4.64 -32.90 -17.10
C GLU A 155 5.98 -33.66 -16.98
N PRO A 156 6.03 -34.95 -17.39
CA PRO A 156 7.28 -35.69 -17.45
C PRO A 156 8.33 -34.97 -18.32
N GLY A 157 9.50 -34.68 -17.73
CA GLY A 157 10.58 -33.94 -18.41
C GLY A 157 10.44 -32.42 -18.40
N GLU A 158 9.34 -31.87 -17.88
CA GLU A 158 9.17 -30.43 -17.72
C GLU A 158 9.97 -29.93 -16.51
N SER A 159 10.88 -28.98 -16.74
CA SER A 159 11.64 -28.31 -15.68
C SER A 159 11.12 -26.90 -15.43
N VAL A 160 11.24 -26.46 -14.17
CA VAL A 160 11.00 -25.07 -13.79
C VAL A 160 12.23 -24.25 -14.21
N ARG A 161 12.00 -23.10 -14.84
CA ARG A 161 13.04 -22.17 -15.29
C ARG A 161 13.26 -21.03 -14.30
N SER A 162 12.19 -20.53 -13.69
CA SER A 162 12.23 -19.45 -12.71
C SER A 162 11.00 -19.49 -11.77
N LEU A 163 11.15 -18.90 -10.57
CA LEU A 163 10.08 -18.74 -9.59
C LEU A 163 9.82 -17.26 -9.33
N TYR A 164 8.55 -16.91 -9.12
CA TYR A 164 8.14 -15.56 -8.77
C TYR A 164 7.17 -15.56 -7.59
N HIS A 165 7.17 -14.49 -6.82
CA HIS A 165 6.11 -14.18 -5.87
C HIS A 165 4.98 -13.40 -6.55
N CYS A 166 3.73 -13.83 -6.37
CA CYS A 166 2.56 -13.14 -6.93
C CYS A 166 1.71 -12.41 -5.86
N GLY A 167 2.30 -12.12 -4.70
CA GLY A 167 1.68 -11.45 -3.54
C GLY A 167 0.88 -12.36 -2.61
N TRP A 168 0.17 -13.36 -3.14
CA TRP A 168 -0.68 -14.32 -2.38
C TRP A 168 -0.26 -15.78 -2.52
N GLY A 169 0.89 -16.01 -3.14
CA GLY A 169 1.35 -17.32 -3.52
C GLY A 169 2.56 -17.18 -4.45
N TYR A 170 2.71 -18.17 -5.31
CA TYR A 170 3.89 -18.32 -6.14
C TYR A 170 3.48 -18.54 -7.59
N ALA A 171 4.39 -18.23 -8.50
CA ALA A 171 4.27 -18.59 -9.91
C ALA A 171 5.56 -19.26 -10.34
N ALA A 172 5.46 -20.41 -11.01
CA ALA A 172 6.59 -21.13 -11.56
C ALA A 172 6.52 -21.06 -13.08
N LEU A 173 7.55 -20.50 -13.70
CA LEU A 173 7.68 -20.51 -15.15
C LEU A 173 8.36 -21.80 -15.59
N THR A 174 7.79 -22.45 -16.58
CA THR A 174 8.24 -23.73 -17.12
C THR A 174 8.44 -23.64 -18.62
N GLY A 175 8.87 -24.74 -19.26
CA GLY A 175 8.90 -24.82 -20.73
C GLY A 175 7.51 -24.71 -21.38
N ASN A 176 6.44 -25.11 -20.68
CA ASN A 176 5.09 -25.22 -21.26
C ASN A 176 4.13 -24.09 -20.81
N GLY A 177 4.64 -23.09 -20.08
CA GLY A 177 3.87 -21.93 -19.66
C GLY A 177 4.14 -21.52 -18.22
N LEU A 178 3.12 -20.97 -17.56
CA LEU A 178 3.23 -20.47 -16.19
C LEU A 178 2.27 -21.23 -15.27
N VAL A 179 2.78 -21.84 -14.20
CA VAL A 179 1.97 -22.49 -13.18
C VAL A 179 1.77 -21.54 -12.01
N LEU A 180 0.52 -21.13 -11.76
CA LEU A 180 0.16 -20.32 -10.60
C LEU A 180 -0.15 -21.23 -9.40
N LEU A 181 0.53 -21.01 -8.29
CA LEU A 181 0.33 -21.70 -7.03
C LEU A 181 -0.35 -20.74 -6.04
N ARG A 182 -1.56 -21.07 -5.62
CA ARG A 182 -2.40 -20.22 -4.75
C ARG A 182 -2.82 -20.97 -3.50
N ASN A 183 -3.18 -20.22 -2.46
CA ASN A 183 -3.70 -20.71 -1.18
C ASN A 183 -2.63 -21.35 -0.30
N LEU A 184 -2.41 -20.76 0.88
CA LEU A 184 -1.37 -21.17 1.82
C LEU A 184 -1.68 -22.50 2.52
N VAL A 185 -2.97 -22.83 2.70
CA VAL A 185 -3.41 -24.00 3.48
C VAL A 185 -3.58 -25.25 2.61
N ALA A 186 -4.05 -25.07 1.38
CA ALA A 186 -4.25 -26.16 0.43
C ALA A 186 -3.90 -25.64 -0.97
N PRO A 187 -2.63 -25.78 -1.39
CA PRO A 187 -2.16 -25.18 -2.63
C PRO A 187 -2.98 -25.68 -3.82
N LYS A 188 -3.57 -24.72 -4.54
CA LYS A 188 -4.24 -24.94 -5.82
C LYS A 188 -3.32 -24.49 -6.92
N THR A 189 -3.01 -25.39 -7.84
CA THR A 189 -2.31 -25.09 -9.08
C THR A 189 -3.29 -24.59 -10.14
N THR A 190 -2.82 -23.70 -11.00
CA THR A 190 -3.53 -23.32 -12.22
C THR A 190 -2.50 -23.08 -13.30
N ARG A 191 -2.44 -23.96 -14.29
CA ARG A 191 -1.57 -23.80 -15.45
C ARG A 191 -2.12 -22.74 -16.39
N VAL A 192 -1.25 -21.86 -16.83
CA VAL A 192 -1.49 -20.82 -17.82
C VAL A 192 -0.67 -21.20 -19.05
N PRO A 193 -1.31 -21.66 -20.12
CA PRO A 193 -0.59 -22.09 -21.31
C PRO A 193 0.19 -20.91 -21.92
N ALA A 194 1.32 -21.21 -22.53
CA ALA A 194 2.03 -20.24 -23.36
C ALA A 194 1.22 -19.92 -24.65
N PRO A 195 1.29 -18.68 -25.18
CA PRO A 195 2.03 -17.55 -24.66
C PRO A 195 1.32 -16.85 -23.49
N VAL A 196 2.06 -16.49 -22.44
CA VAL A 196 1.54 -15.74 -21.29
C VAL A 196 1.23 -14.29 -21.70
N SER A 197 0.04 -13.76 -21.40
CA SER A 197 -0.30 -12.37 -21.69
C SER A 197 0.40 -11.40 -20.72
N ILE A 198 1.38 -10.63 -21.20
CA ILE A 198 2.16 -9.68 -20.40
C ILE A 198 1.60 -8.28 -20.61
N LEU A 199 1.05 -7.66 -19.55
CA LEU A 199 0.59 -6.26 -19.62
C LEU A 199 1.74 -5.27 -19.61
N ARG A 200 2.79 -5.58 -18.84
CA ARG A 200 3.93 -4.69 -18.67
C ARG A 200 5.19 -5.51 -18.45
N ARG A 201 6.17 -5.30 -19.33
CA ARG A 201 7.57 -5.71 -19.09
C ARG A 201 8.07 -5.03 -17.82
N GLU A 202 9.10 -5.61 -17.22
CA GLU A 202 9.58 -5.17 -15.93
C GLU A 202 9.90 -3.68 -15.88
N SER A 203 9.53 -3.07 -14.76
CA SER A 203 9.75 -1.64 -14.55
C SER A 203 9.84 -1.32 -13.07
N GLY A 204 10.86 -0.55 -12.69
CA GLY A 204 11.05 -0.02 -11.35
C GLY A 204 12.03 -0.83 -10.51
N ILE A 205 12.32 -0.33 -9.30
CA ILE A 205 13.37 -0.79 -8.37
C ILE A 205 13.17 -2.23 -7.85
N LEU A 206 12.02 -2.86 -8.14
CA LEU A 206 11.64 -4.16 -7.59
C LEU A 206 11.43 -5.24 -8.67
N ASP A 207 11.91 -4.99 -9.90
CA ASP A 207 11.98 -5.98 -10.98
C ASP A 207 10.72 -6.85 -11.06
N SER A 208 9.62 -6.16 -11.38
CA SER A 208 8.29 -6.75 -11.30
C SER A 208 7.59 -6.74 -12.65
N ALA A 209 7.19 -7.92 -13.11
CA ALA A 209 6.37 -8.09 -14.30
C ALA A 209 4.87 -8.07 -13.95
N VAL A 210 4.04 -7.61 -14.88
CA VAL A 210 2.58 -7.63 -14.74
C VAL A 210 1.98 -8.47 -15.85
N ILE A 211 1.29 -9.55 -15.49
CA ILE A 211 0.65 -10.47 -16.42
C ILE A 211 -0.87 -10.47 -16.24
N VAL A 212 -1.60 -10.99 -17.23
CA VAL A 212 -3.04 -11.24 -17.18
C VAL A 212 -3.30 -12.72 -17.41
N VAL A 213 -4.08 -13.31 -16.52
CA VAL A 213 -4.53 -14.70 -16.62
C VAL A 213 -6.04 -14.71 -16.47
N GLY A 214 -6.74 -15.02 -17.56
CA GLY A 214 -8.17 -14.75 -17.69
C GLY A 214 -8.47 -13.26 -17.49
N CYS A 215 -9.47 -12.92 -16.68
CA CYS A 215 -9.80 -11.52 -16.35
C CYS A 215 -9.04 -10.98 -15.12
N LYS A 216 -7.97 -11.65 -14.67
CA LYS A 216 -7.23 -11.29 -13.45
C LYS A 216 -5.81 -10.86 -13.78
N VAL A 217 -5.42 -9.69 -13.27
CA VAL A 217 -4.04 -9.20 -13.34
C VAL A 217 -3.19 -9.86 -12.25
N TYR A 218 -1.92 -10.15 -12.48
CA TYR A 218 -0.97 -10.62 -11.46
C TYR A 218 0.29 -9.80 -11.56
N LYS A 219 0.87 -9.49 -10.40
CA LYS A 219 2.16 -8.81 -10.32
C LYS A 219 3.16 -9.83 -9.80
N LEU A 220 4.10 -10.20 -10.65
CA LEU A 220 5.16 -11.16 -10.34
C LEU A 220 6.40 -10.40 -9.87
N HIS A 221 7.11 -10.97 -8.90
CA HIS A 221 8.26 -10.34 -8.25
C HIS A 221 9.35 -11.37 -7.97
N GLY A 222 10.62 -10.95 -8.15
CA GLY A 222 11.73 -11.46 -7.35
C GLY A 222 12.37 -12.76 -7.80
N SER A 223 12.29 -13.13 -9.07
CA SER A 223 13.13 -14.21 -9.60
C SER A 223 14.59 -13.73 -9.70
N LEU A 224 15.52 -14.46 -9.09
CA LEU A 224 16.96 -14.22 -9.24
C LEU A 224 17.49 -14.78 -10.56
N LEU A 225 16.87 -15.84 -11.06
CA LEU A 225 17.19 -16.42 -12.37
C LEU A 225 16.61 -15.61 -13.53
N ASP A 226 15.56 -14.83 -13.26
CA ASP A 226 14.93 -13.93 -14.23
C ASP A 226 14.73 -12.52 -13.64
N PRO A 227 15.82 -11.80 -13.28
CA PRO A 227 15.75 -10.51 -12.59
C PRO A 227 15.30 -9.36 -13.50
N LYS A 228 15.11 -9.61 -14.79
CA LYS A 228 14.63 -8.64 -15.78
C LYS A 228 13.33 -9.08 -16.46
N GLY A 229 12.80 -10.24 -16.07
CA GLY A 229 11.61 -10.81 -16.69
C GLY A 229 11.85 -11.19 -18.15
N GLU A 230 13.09 -11.44 -18.55
CA GLU A 230 13.48 -11.82 -19.91
C GLU A 230 12.96 -13.22 -20.25
N LEU A 231 13.12 -14.21 -19.35
CA LEU A 231 12.55 -15.55 -19.53
C LEU A 231 11.02 -15.51 -19.56
N LEU A 232 10.42 -14.68 -18.69
CA LEU A 232 8.97 -14.46 -18.72
C LEU A 232 8.52 -13.77 -20.02
N ALA A 233 9.31 -12.84 -20.55
CA ALA A 233 9.01 -12.15 -21.80
C ALA A 233 9.16 -13.05 -23.02
N GLU A 234 10.11 -13.98 -23.02
CA GLU A 234 10.29 -14.99 -24.08
C GLU A 234 9.12 -15.99 -24.12
N SER A 235 8.53 -16.29 -22.97
CA SER A 235 7.39 -17.22 -22.84
C SER A 235 6.02 -16.55 -23.02
N GLY A 236 5.99 -15.25 -23.31
CA GLY A 236 4.75 -14.48 -23.35
C GLY A 236 4.65 -13.45 -24.47
N GLU A 237 3.43 -12.95 -24.68
CA GLU A 237 3.15 -11.90 -25.64
C GLU A 237 2.85 -10.60 -24.91
N LEU A 238 3.50 -9.51 -25.34
CA LEU A 238 3.26 -8.19 -24.78
C LEU A 238 1.92 -7.67 -25.31
N VAL A 239 0.93 -7.58 -24.43
CA VAL A 239 -0.39 -7.04 -24.75
C VAL A 239 -0.24 -5.63 -25.35
N PRO A 240 -0.85 -5.31 -26.51
CA PRO A 240 -0.73 -4.00 -27.16
C PRO A 240 -1.06 -2.82 -26.25
N ALA A 241 -0.44 -1.65 -26.51
CA ALA A 241 -0.54 -0.47 -25.66
C ALA A 241 -1.96 0.12 -25.56
N ASP A 242 -2.76 -0.10 -26.59
CA ASP A 242 -4.14 0.33 -26.79
C ASP A 242 -5.18 -0.69 -26.29
N SER A 243 -4.75 -1.89 -25.90
CA SER A 243 -5.65 -2.94 -25.39
C SER A 243 -6.44 -2.48 -24.17
N ALA A 244 -7.74 -2.78 -24.16
CA ALA A 244 -8.64 -2.54 -23.02
C ALA A 244 -8.19 -3.22 -21.73
N LEU A 245 -7.32 -4.23 -21.83
CA LEU A 245 -6.73 -4.93 -20.69
C LEU A 245 -5.64 -4.13 -19.97
N ARG A 246 -5.08 -3.07 -20.58
CA ARG A 246 -4.09 -2.19 -19.94
C ARG A 246 -4.79 -1.10 -19.12
N PRO A 247 -4.68 -1.12 -17.77
CA PRO A 247 -5.29 -0.08 -16.94
C PRO A 247 -4.64 1.29 -17.22
N ARG A 248 -5.43 2.23 -17.77
CA ARG A 248 -5.03 3.63 -17.98
C ARG A 248 -4.64 4.29 -16.65
N GLY A 249 -3.65 5.18 -16.67
CA GLY A 249 -2.87 5.65 -15.51
C GLY A 249 -3.63 6.07 -14.24
N ARG A 250 -4.88 6.54 -14.35
CA ARG A 250 -5.73 6.90 -13.20
C ARG A 250 -6.38 5.69 -12.49
N ALA A 251 -6.36 4.49 -13.08
CA ALA A 251 -6.86 3.24 -12.48
C ALA A 251 -5.82 2.50 -11.61
N ARG A 252 -4.55 2.95 -11.60
CA ARG A 252 -3.41 2.23 -10.99
C ARG A 252 -3.44 2.13 -9.46
N LEU A 253 -4.00 3.12 -8.75
CA LEU A 253 -4.16 3.06 -7.29
C LEU A 253 -5.27 2.10 -6.85
N SER A 254 -6.29 1.90 -7.69
CA SER A 254 -7.48 1.10 -7.35
C SER A 254 -7.28 -0.42 -7.45
N ALA A 255 -6.21 -0.89 -8.09
CA ALA A 255 -5.91 -2.31 -8.26
C ALA A 255 -4.91 -2.84 -7.20
N TRP A 256 -4.09 -1.96 -6.63
CA TRP A 256 -3.11 -2.30 -5.59
C TRP A 256 -3.76 -2.53 -4.22
N VAL A 257 -4.79 -1.73 -3.88
CA VAL A 257 -5.47 -1.81 -2.57
C VAL A 257 -6.45 -2.98 -2.46
N ARG A 258 -7.04 -3.44 -3.58
CA ARG A 258 -7.95 -4.61 -3.63
C ARG A 258 -7.31 -5.95 -3.22
N ARG A 259 -6.01 -6.00 -2.90
CA ARG A 259 -5.23 -7.23 -2.76
C ARG A 259 -4.57 -7.39 -1.40
N ARG A 260 -5.09 -6.79 -0.32
CA ARG A 260 -4.66 -7.07 1.06
C ARG A 260 -5.79 -7.57 2.01
N PRO A 261 -6.47 -8.70 1.73
CA PRO A 261 -7.53 -9.23 2.62
C PRO A 261 -7.09 -9.88 3.95
N VAL A 262 -5.83 -10.29 4.17
CA VAL A 262 -5.44 -11.14 5.34
C VAL A 262 -4.77 -10.37 6.49
N LEU A 263 -5.18 -9.13 6.72
CA LEU A 263 -5.08 -8.54 8.07
C LEU A 263 -6.43 -8.51 8.79
N ALA A 264 -7.49 -9.09 8.20
CA ALA A 264 -8.87 -8.98 8.68
C ALA A 264 -9.51 -10.30 9.14
N SER A 265 -8.78 -11.42 9.24
CA SER A 265 -9.40 -12.74 9.47
C SER A 265 -8.78 -13.58 10.60
N LEU A 266 -8.47 -12.98 11.75
CA LEU A 266 -8.09 -13.71 12.98
C LEU A 266 -8.79 -13.22 14.28
N VAL A 267 -10.08 -12.86 14.21
CA VAL A 267 -10.91 -12.63 15.43
C VAL A 267 -12.29 -13.31 15.39
N ALA A 268 -12.76 -13.87 14.27
CA ALA A 268 -14.12 -14.43 14.17
C ALA A 268 -14.19 -15.96 14.37
N ALA A 269 -13.45 -16.51 15.34
CA ALA A 269 -13.55 -17.92 15.71
C ALA A 269 -13.45 -18.11 17.24
N ALA A 270 -14.29 -17.39 17.98
CA ALA A 270 -14.70 -17.75 19.33
C ALA A 270 -16.06 -17.10 19.59
N MET A 271 -17.01 -17.88 20.10
CA MET A 271 -18.38 -17.50 20.51
C MET A 271 -19.50 -17.68 19.49
N VAL A 272 -19.86 -18.95 19.21
CA VAL A 272 -21.26 -19.41 19.28
C VAL A 272 -21.28 -20.84 19.82
N SER A 273 -21.28 -20.98 21.14
CA SER A 273 -21.58 -22.23 21.84
C SER A 273 -22.43 -21.94 23.07
N ALA A 274 -23.69 -21.52 22.88
CA ALA A 274 -24.75 -21.66 23.87
C ALA A 274 -26.10 -21.22 23.28
N ALA A 275 -27.14 -22.02 23.57
CA ALA A 275 -28.57 -21.76 23.38
C ALA A 275 -29.15 -21.94 21.95
N TRP A 276 -29.59 -23.16 21.63
CA TRP A 276 -31.02 -23.52 21.75
C TRP A 276 -31.27 -25.00 21.42
N ASN A 277 -31.74 -25.73 22.44
CA ASN A 277 -32.64 -26.86 22.27
C ASN A 277 -34.07 -26.32 22.39
N ALA A 278 -34.83 -26.38 21.30
CA ALA A 278 -36.30 -26.46 21.32
C ALA A 278 -36.74 -26.97 19.95
N GLY A 279 -37.14 -28.24 19.93
CA GLY A 279 -37.74 -28.86 18.77
C GLY A 279 -39.11 -28.23 18.47
N HIS A 280 -39.27 -27.78 17.23
CA HIS A 280 -40.55 -27.76 16.55
C HIS A 280 -40.27 -27.85 15.05
N GLU A 281 -40.33 -29.07 14.51
CA GLU A 281 -40.47 -29.29 13.08
C GLU A 281 -41.83 -28.72 12.67
N THR A 282 -41.80 -27.53 12.08
CA THR A 282 -42.88 -27.03 11.25
C THR A 282 -42.64 -27.56 9.84
N PRO A 283 -43.66 -28.08 9.14
CA PRO A 283 -43.49 -28.59 7.79
C PRO A 283 -43.03 -27.43 6.89
N ALA A 284 -41.85 -27.60 6.31
CA ALA A 284 -41.29 -26.69 5.33
C ALA A 284 -42.30 -26.54 4.19
N ARG A 285 -43.02 -25.42 4.19
CA ARG A 285 -43.82 -24.98 3.05
C ARG A 285 -42.82 -24.82 1.91
N ALA A 286 -42.87 -25.73 0.94
CA ALA A 286 -42.12 -25.66 -0.30
C ALA A 286 -42.61 -24.44 -1.11
N GLY A 287 -42.23 -23.25 -0.66
CA GLY A 287 -42.34 -22.04 -1.44
C GLY A 287 -41.43 -22.23 -2.63
N SER A 288 -42.00 -22.21 -3.83
CA SER A 288 -41.26 -22.24 -5.08
C SER A 288 -40.09 -21.27 -4.99
N ASP A 289 -38.87 -21.80 -5.14
CA ASP A 289 -37.60 -21.07 -5.13
C ASP A 289 -37.50 -20.17 -6.38
N GLN A 290 -38.34 -19.15 -6.40
CA GLN A 290 -38.48 -18.25 -7.53
C GLN A 290 -37.29 -17.30 -7.56
N SER A 291 -36.78 -17.08 -8.77
CA SER A 291 -35.77 -16.06 -8.98
C SER A 291 -36.44 -14.70 -8.90
N VAL A 292 -35.85 -13.78 -8.17
CA VAL A 292 -36.37 -12.44 -7.91
C VAL A 292 -35.36 -11.43 -8.43
N VAL A 293 -35.86 -10.31 -8.97
CA VAL A 293 -35.03 -9.16 -9.33
C VAL A 293 -34.62 -8.46 -8.05
N VAL A 294 -33.31 -8.26 -7.83
CA VAL A 294 -32.80 -7.63 -6.61
C VAL A 294 -33.23 -6.16 -6.59
N PRO A 295 -33.92 -5.67 -5.54
CA PRO A 295 -34.28 -4.27 -5.41
C PRO A 295 -33.08 -3.38 -5.17
N ASP A 296 -33.21 -2.08 -5.44
CA ASP A 296 -32.21 -1.10 -5.05
C ASP A 296 -32.38 -0.68 -3.58
N PHE A 297 -31.39 -1.02 -2.76
CA PHE A 297 -31.28 -0.63 -1.36
C PHE A 297 -30.41 0.61 -1.17
N LYS A 298 -29.79 1.15 -2.22
CA LYS A 298 -28.88 2.29 -2.11
C LYS A 298 -29.60 3.53 -1.58
N GLY A 299 -28.99 4.16 -0.57
CA GLY A 299 -29.53 5.35 0.08
C GLY A 299 -30.51 5.06 1.22
N ALA A 300 -31.03 3.84 1.34
CA ALA A 300 -31.91 3.47 2.43
C ALA A 300 -31.16 3.37 3.77
N ALA A 301 -31.88 3.63 4.87
CA ALA A 301 -31.40 3.29 6.20
C ALA A 301 -31.14 1.78 6.29
N LEU A 302 -30.01 1.39 6.89
CA LEU A 302 -29.56 -0.01 6.92
C LEU A 302 -30.59 -0.93 7.58
N THR A 303 -31.18 -0.48 8.69
CA THR A 303 -32.21 -1.23 9.42
C THR A 303 -33.43 -1.52 8.56
N THR A 304 -33.89 -0.53 7.78
CA THR A 304 -34.98 -0.68 6.81
C THR A 304 -34.57 -1.64 5.69
N ALA A 305 -33.41 -1.46 5.07
CA ALA A 305 -32.93 -2.31 4.00
C ALA A 305 -32.80 -3.80 4.42
N VAL A 306 -32.31 -4.07 5.63
CA VAL A 306 -32.24 -5.43 6.18
C VAL A 306 -33.65 -6.00 6.41
N ALA A 307 -34.57 -5.22 6.98
CA ALA A 307 -35.95 -5.67 7.19
C ALA A 307 -36.64 -5.97 5.86
N ASP A 308 -36.43 -5.14 4.84
CA ASP A 308 -37.01 -5.28 3.51
C ASP A 308 -36.46 -6.52 2.79
N ALA A 309 -35.15 -6.75 2.86
CA ALA A 309 -34.52 -7.96 2.34
C ALA A 309 -35.08 -9.23 3.00
N ARG A 310 -35.31 -9.22 4.32
CA ARG A 310 -35.94 -10.36 5.02
C ARG A 310 -37.36 -10.62 4.55
N ARG A 311 -38.16 -9.58 4.29
CA ARG A 311 -39.53 -9.73 3.73
C ARG A 311 -39.52 -10.32 2.31
N GLN A 312 -38.42 -10.18 1.59
CA GLN A 312 -38.21 -10.78 0.26
C GLN A 312 -37.57 -12.17 0.31
N SER A 313 -37.63 -12.84 1.46
CA SER A 313 -37.16 -14.22 1.64
C SER A 313 -35.67 -14.43 1.39
N TRP A 314 -34.83 -13.39 1.53
CA TRP A 314 -33.38 -13.56 1.56
C TRP A 314 -32.98 -14.37 2.79
N ARG A 315 -32.45 -15.58 2.58
CA ARG A 315 -32.05 -16.47 3.68
C ARG A 315 -30.88 -15.91 4.47
N THR A 316 -29.95 -15.26 3.77
CA THR A 316 -28.73 -14.71 4.37
C THR A 316 -28.56 -13.26 3.93
N VAL A 317 -28.64 -12.35 4.90
CA VAL A 317 -28.31 -10.93 4.74
C VAL A 317 -27.11 -10.62 5.61
N THR A 318 -26.02 -10.16 5.01
CA THR A 318 -24.81 -9.72 5.68
C THR A 318 -24.62 -8.22 5.53
N THR A 319 -23.93 -7.62 6.49
CA THR A 319 -23.68 -6.18 6.52
C THR A 319 -22.18 -5.92 6.67
N ALA A 320 -21.67 -4.89 6.01
CA ALA A 320 -20.27 -4.52 6.05
C ALA A 320 -20.09 -3.00 5.88
N ASP A 321 -18.98 -2.47 6.37
CA ASP A 321 -18.62 -1.06 6.15
C ASP A 321 -18.26 -0.85 4.67
N ALA A 322 -18.85 0.15 4.04
CA ALA A 322 -18.55 0.49 2.65
C ALA A 322 -17.21 1.23 2.49
N SER A 323 -16.63 1.74 3.58
CA SER A 323 -15.37 2.46 3.60
C SER A 323 -14.17 1.55 3.86
N SER A 324 -12.96 2.08 3.70
CA SER A 324 -11.70 1.39 4.03
C SER A 324 -11.45 1.20 5.53
N SER A 325 -12.37 1.65 6.39
CA SER A 325 -12.23 1.54 7.85
C SER A 325 -12.61 0.16 8.39
N PHE A 326 -13.32 -0.66 7.60
CA PHE A 326 -13.73 -2.02 7.97
C PHE A 326 -14.39 -2.12 9.35
N ARG A 327 -15.19 -1.10 9.72
CA ARG A 327 -15.91 -1.14 11.01
C ARG A 327 -16.89 -2.31 11.03
N PRO A 328 -17.07 -2.97 12.18
CA PRO A 328 -18.19 -3.88 12.36
C PRO A 328 -19.49 -3.11 12.14
N VAL A 329 -20.37 -3.64 11.28
CA VAL A 329 -21.68 -3.03 11.00
C VAL A 329 -22.76 -4.00 11.43
N PRO A 330 -23.32 -3.87 12.64
CA PRO A 330 -24.45 -4.68 13.06
C PRO A 330 -25.65 -4.44 12.13
N ALA A 331 -26.36 -5.51 11.76
CA ALA A 331 -27.53 -5.41 10.87
C ALA A 331 -28.69 -4.59 11.46
N SER A 332 -28.68 -4.38 12.78
CA SER A 332 -29.64 -3.57 13.53
C SER A 332 -29.12 -2.17 13.91
N ALA A 333 -27.94 -1.77 13.43
CA ALA A 333 -27.32 -0.51 13.83
C ALA A 333 -28.11 0.69 13.27
N PRO A 334 -28.68 1.57 14.11
CA PRO A 334 -29.30 2.80 13.65
C PRO A 334 -28.24 3.81 13.19
N GLY A 335 -28.65 4.79 12.37
CA GLY A 335 -27.77 5.85 11.89
C GLY A 335 -26.77 5.38 10.82
N TRP A 336 -27.05 4.28 10.12
CA TRP A 336 -26.28 3.79 8.99
C TRP A 336 -27.11 3.81 7.71
N ARG A 337 -26.49 4.15 6.59
CA ARG A 337 -27.08 4.22 5.26
C ARG A 337 -26.36 3.29 4.30
N VAL A 338 -27.13 2.54 3.51
CA VAL A 338 -26.59 1.64 2.49
C VAL A 338 -26.03 2.44 1.31
N CYS A 339 -24.79 2.15 0.92
CA CYS A 339 -24.12 2.78 -0.22
C CYS A 339 -23.97 1.84 -1.42
N PHE A 340 -23.79 0.56 -1.16
CA PHE A 340 -23.68 -0.49 -2.17
C PHE A 340 -24.36 -1.76 -1.70
N GLN A 341 -24.65 -2.62 -2.65
CA GLN A 341 -25.18 -3.96 -2.41
C GLN A 341 -24.50 -4.96 -3.34
N SER A 342 -24.46 -6.21 -2.91
CA SER A 342 -24.09 -7.36 -3.73
C SER A 342 -25.02 -8.51 -3.38
N PRO A 343 -25.77 -9.09 -4.32
CA PRO A 343 -25.82 -8.81 -5.77
C PRO A 343 -26.29 -7.39 -6.11
N SER A 344 -26.00 -6.89 -7.32
CA SER A 344 -26.41 -5.53 -7.71
C SER A 344 -27.92 -5.43 -7.90
N HIS A 345 -28.48 -4.21 -7.81
CA HIS A 345 -29.87 -3.99 -8.20
C HIS A 345 -30.09 -4.46 -9.65
N ASP A 346 -31.32 -4.87 -9.95
CA ASP A 346 -31.77 -5.43 -11.24
C ASP A 346 -31.19 -6.80 -11.60
N GLU A 347 -30.26 -7.36 -10.80
CA GLU A 347 -29.78 -8.72 -10.99
C GLU A 347 -30.90 -9.72 -10.65
N THR A 348 -31.10 -10.75 -11.46
CA THR A 348 -32.08 -11.81 -11.16
C THR A 348 -31.38 -12.96 -10.44
N VAL A 349 -31.76 -13.22 -9.20
CA VAL A 349 -31.10 -14.21 -8.34
C VAL A 349 -32.12 -15.03 -7.55
N ARG A 350 -31.69 -16.17 -6.99
CA ARG A 350 -32.49 -16.93 -6.02
C ARG A 350 -32.09 -16.54 -4.60
N PRO A 351 -32.96 -15.85 -3.82
CA PRO A 351 -32.63 -15.36 -2.47
C PRO A 351 -32.28 -16.47 -1.46
N SER A 352 -32.70 -17.71 -1.72
CA SER A 352 -32.39 -18.89 -0.92
C SER A 352 -30.95 -19.39 -1.10
N ALA A 353 -30.36 -19.14 -2.29
CA ALA A 353 -29.07 -19.67 -2.74
C ALA A 353 -27.96 -18.61 -2.81
N ARG A 354 -28.31 -17.32 -2.70
CA ARG A 354 -27.37 -16.20 -2.72
C ARG A 354 -27.43 -15.40 -1.43
N VAL A 355 -26.26 -14.90 -1.02
CA VAL A 355 -26.12 -14.00 0.12
C VAL A 355 -26.25 -12.57 -0.37
N LEU A 356 -27.15 -11.77 0.24
CA LEU A 356 -27.21 -10.33 0.03
C LEU A 356 -26.27 -9.65 1.03
N THR A 357 -25.26 -8.96 0.54
CA THR A 357 -24.38 -8.11 1.35
C THR A 357 -24.75 -6.65 1.15
N LEU A 358 -25.10 -5.97 2.23
CA LEU A 358 -25.36 -4.53 2.26
C LEU A 358 -24.13 -3.81 2.83
N TYR A 359 -23.55 -2.94 2.01
CA TYR A 359 -22.39 -2.14 2.40
C TYR A 359 -22.85 -0.74 2.79
N ALA A 360 -22.64 -0.37 4.05
CA ALA A 360 -23.18 0.86 4.63
C ALA A 360 -22.10 1.76 5.23
N VAL A 361 -22.44 3.03 5.44
CA VAL A 361 -21.67 4.00 6.23
C VAL A 361 -22.59 4.70 7.23
N PRO A 362 -22.06 5.28 8.32
CA PRO A 362 -22.85 6.19 9.16
C PRO A 362 -23.49 7.31 8.34
N GLU A 363 -24.69 7.75 8.70
CA GLU A 363 -25.46 8.75 7.93
C GLU A 363 -24.74 10.09 7.76
N LYS A 364 -23.92 10.47 8.75
CA LYS A 364 -23.06 11.66 8.72
C LYS A 364 -21.88 11.55 7.73
N GLU A 365 -21.69 10.39 7.10
CA GLU A 365 -20.65 10.14 6.12
C GLU A 365 -21.22 10.10 4.71
N ALA A 366 -20.45 10.63 3.78
CA ALA A 366 -20.77 10.53 2.37
C ALA A 366 -20.49 9.11 1.88
N CYS A 367 -21.43 8.54 1.13
CA CYS A 367 -21.20 7.25 0.49
C CYS A 367 -19.96 7.33 -0.41
N PRO A 368 -18.98 6.43 -0.26
CA PRO A 368 -17.80 6.49 -1.09
C PRO A 368 -18.19 6.24 -2.55
N THR A 369 -17.41 6.76 -3.50
CA THR A 369 -17.69 6.54 -4.95
C THR A 369 -17.46 5.10 -5.38
N ARG A 370 -16.69 4.32 -4.60
CA ARG A 370 -16.41 2.90 -4.83
C ARG A 370 -16.27 2.18 -3.49
N LEU A 371 -16.68 0.93 -3.45
CA LEU A 371 -16.54 0.09 -2.27
C LEU A 371 -15.08 0.06 -1.75
N LEU A 372 -14.92 0.16 -0.43
CA LEU A 372 -13.64 0.19 0.29
C LEU A 372 -12.74 1.38 -0.06
N SER A 373 -13.31 2.47 -0.57
CA SER A 373 -12.55 3.72 -0.72
C SER A 373 -12.31 4.39 0.64
N LEU A 374 -11.40 5.36 0.65
CA LEU A 374 -11.18 6.21 1.83
C LEU A 374 -12.52 6.80 2.31
N ARG A 375 -12.70 6.77 3.64
CA ARG A 375 -13.84 7.38 4.33
C ARG A 375 -13.93 8.86 3.95
N ARG A 376 -15.15 9.29 3.62
CA ARG A 376 -15.45 10.68 3.32
C ARG A 376 -16.44 11.21 4.33
N ILE A 377 -16.06 12.28 4.98
CA ILE A 377 -16.87 12.95 5.99
C ILE A 377 -17.36 14.25 5.38
N VAL A 378 -18.62 14.59 5.63
CA VAL A 378 -19.15 15.92 5.33
C VAL A 378 -18.74 16.81 6.49
N MET A 379 -17.97 17.85 6.22
CA MET A 379 -17.46 18.73 7.27
C MET A 379 -18.63 19.43 7.99
N PRO A 380 -18.79 19.28 9.31
CA PRO A 380 -19.82 20.02 10.03
C PRO A 380 -19.52 21.52 10.02
N ASP A 381 -20.56 22.33 10.22
CA ASP A 381 -20.37 23.74 10.57
C ASP A 381 -19.99 23.84 12.05
N LEU A 382 -18.79 24.33 12.30
CA LEU A 382 -18.18 24.51 13.61
C LEU A 382 -18.01 25.99 13.92
N VAL A 383 -18.39 26.90 13.01
CA VAL A 383 -18.22 28.34 13.24
C VAL A 383 -19.14 28.81 14.36
N GLY A 384 -18.56 29.45 15.37
CA GLY A 384 -19.25 29.89 16.58
C GLY A 384 -19.14 28.91 17.76
N GLU A 385 -18.81 27.65 17.49
CA GLU A 385 -18.65 26.60 18.50
C GLU A 385 -17.40 26.82 19.35
N ARG A 386 -17.42 26.30 20.58
CA ARG A 386 -16.24 26.24 21.44
C ARG A 386 -15.22 25.25 20.89
N PHE A 387 -13.93 25.51 21.09
CA PHE A 387 -12.87 24.67 20.55
C PHE A 387 -12.89 23.24 21.11
N ASP A 388 -13.20 23.07 22.39
CA ASP A 388 -13.31 21.72 23.00
C ASP A 388 -14.46 20.91 22.40
N GLU A 389 -15.61 21.55 22.18
CA GLU A 389 -16.79 20.94 21.56
C GLU A 389 -16.55 20.64 20.07
N ALA A 390 -15.97 21.59 19.33
CA ALA A 390 -15.60 21.39 17.93
C ALA A 390 -14.56 20.26 17.77
N SER A 391 -13.57 20.19 18.66
CA SER A 391 -12.56 19.13 18.66
C SER A 391 -13.18 17.76 18.99
N ARG A 392 -14.12 17.70 19.93
CA ARG A 392 -14.88 16.48 20.26
C ARG A 392 -15.72 16.01 19.08
N LEU A 393 -16.46 16.91 18.44
CA LEU A 393 -17.27 16.61 17.24
C LEU A 393 -16.40 16.10 16.09
N LEU A 394 -15.24 16.71 15.87
CA LEU A 394 -14.26 16.24 14.87
C LEU A 394 -13.64 14.89 15.25
N GLY A 395 -13.36 14.66 16.53
CA GLY A 395 -12.88 13.38 17.07
C GLY A 395 -13.87 12.23 16.87
N ASP A 396 -15.17 12.46 17.09
CA ASP A 396 -16.23 11.48 16.81
C ASP A 396 -16.31 11.14 15.31
N LEU A 397 -15.91 12.09 14.46
CA LEU A 397 -15.77 11.90 13.03
C LEU A 397 -14.40 11.30 12.65
N GLY A 398 -13.50 11.04 13.60
CA GLY A 398 -12.18 10.42 13.39
C GLY A 398 -11.10 11.39 12.92
N PHE A 399 -11.34 12.70 13.01
CA PHE A 399 -10.30 13.70 12.81
C PHE A 399 -9.55 13.93 14.11
N GLU A 400 -8.43 13.23 14.24
CA GLU A 400 -7.52 13.36 15.35
C GLU A 400 -6.72 14.66 15.23
N HIS A 401 -6.77 15.53 16.25
CA HIS A 401 -5.97 16.75 16.37
C HIS A 401 -6.21 17.79 15.27
N PRO A 402 -7.35 18.52 15.28
CA PRO A 402 -7.51 19.68 14.41
C PRO A 402 -6.37 20.67 14.68
N ALA A 403 -5.80 21.23 13.61
CA ALA A 403 -4.81 22.29 13.74
C ALA A 403 -5.51 23.57 14.21
N ALA A 404 -5.05 24.12 15.31
CA ALA A 404 -5.61 25.32 15.91
C ALA A 404 -4.70 26.52 15.60
N TRP A 405 -5.31 27.63 15.17
CA TRP A 405 -4.61 28.90 14.97
C TRP A 405 -5.37 30.04 15.60
N HIS A 406 -4.66 31.08 15.99
CA HIS A 406 -5.28 32.30 16.47
C HIS A 406 -5.90 33.05 15.29
N ALA A 407 -7.17 33.46 15.40
CA ALA A 407 -7.94 34.04 14.30
C ALA A 407 -7.31 35.32 13.73
N TYR A 408 -6.76 36.21 14.56
CA TYR A 408 -6.12 37.43 14.09
C TYR A 408 -4.65 37.29 13.66
N THR A 409 -3.83 36.60 14.45
CA THR A 409 -2.38 36.54 14.19
C THR A 409 -2.01 35.43 13.20
N GLY A 410 -2.87 34.42 13.03
CA GLY A 410 -2.58 33.21 12.24
C GLY A 410 -1.50 32.33 12.86
N GLN A 411 -1.04 32.63 14.07
CA GLN A 411 -0.07 31.80 14.78
C GLN A 411 -0.72 30.51 15.26
N HIS A 412 0.04 29.42 15.27
CA HIS A 412 -0.41 28.15 15.83
C HIS A 412 -0.69 28.33 17.32
N VAL A 413 -1.79 27.77 17.78
CA VAL A 413 -2.16 27.73 19.19
C VAL A 413 -2.08 26.29 19.63
N ASP A 414 -1.42 26.04 20.76
CA ASP A 414 -1.35 24.70 21.32
C ASP A 414 -2.72 24.31 21.87
N GLY A 415 -3.49 23.58 21.07
CA GLY A 415 -4.86 23.14 21.40
C GLY A 415 -4.97 22.11 22.53
N GLY A 416 -3.93 21.95 23.35
CA GLY A 416 -3.93 21.10 24.54
C GLY A 416 -3.89 21.89 25.86
N SER A 417 -3.84 23.23 25.82
CA SER A 417 -3.97 24.04 27.02
C SER A 417 -5.45 24.32 27.33
N SER A 418 -5.82 24.17 28.60
CA SER A 418 -7.17 24.47 29.10
C SER A 418 -7.64 25.88 28.77
N ASP A 419 -6.70 26.81 28.58
CA ASP A 419 -6.99 28.21 28.28
C ASP A 419 -7.59 28.40 26.89
N VAL A 420 -7.42 27.44 25.98
CA VAL A 420 -7.87 27.49 24.58
C VAL A 420 -9.20 26.75 24.37
N ASP A 421 -9.58 25.88 25.30
CA ASP A 421 -10.80 25.07 25.21
C ASP A 421 -12.08 25.93 25.14
N ASP A 422 -12.09 27.07 25.84
CA ASP A 422 -13.20 28.02 25.85
C ASP A 422 -13.22 28.97 24.64
N TRP A 423 -12.19 28.94 23.78
CA TRP A 423 -12.12 29.83 22.62
C TRP A 423 -13.13 29.41 21.55
N ARG A 424 -13.68 30.40 20.83
CA ARG A 424 -14.67 30.13 19.77
C ARG A 424 -14.00 30.01 18.41
N VAL A 425 -14.52 29.12 17.58
CA VAL A 425 -14.11 28.97 16.17
C VAL A 425 -14.70 30.13 15.36
N CYS A 426 -13.86 31.04 14.86
CA CYS A 426 -14.30 32.09 13.94
C CYS A 426 -14.27 31.64 12.47
N ARG A 427 -13.43 30.64 12.15
CA ARG A 427 -13.29 30.10 10.80
C ARG A 427 -12.82 28.66 10.88
N GLN A 428 -13.29 27.85 9.95
CA GLN A 428 -12.80 26.50 9.73
C GLN A 428 -12.27 26.31 8.32
N GLN A 429 -11.40 25.32 8.16
CA GLN A 429 -10.99 24.78 6.88
C GLN A 429 -10.83 23.26 7.02
N PRO A 430 -11.48 22.43 6.20
CA PRO A 430 -12.36 22.79 5.08
C PRO A 430 -13.66 23.49 5.51
N GLU A 431 -14.29 24.17 4.56
CA GLU A 431 -15.57 24.86 4.76
C GLU A 431 -16.67 23.87 5.17
N PRO A 432 -17.74 24.34 5.84
CA PRO A 432 -18.90 23.50 6.14
C PRO A 432 -19.46 22.82 4.89
N ASP A 433 -20.09 21.65 5.09
CA ASP A 433 -20.68 20.78 4.05
C ASP A 433 -19.69 20.25 2.99
N ARG A 434 -18.40 20.53 3.15
CA ARG A 434 -17.38 20.04 2.22
C ARG A 434 -17.05 18.57 2.51
N GLU A 435 -17.09 17.74 1.47
CA GLU A 435 -16.56 16.37 1.56
C GLU A 435 -15.04 16.38 1.75
N VAL A 436 -14.59 15.71 2.81
CA VAL A 436 -13.19 15.61 3.21
C VAL A 436 -12.81 14.16 3.49
N SER A 437 -11.56 13.79 3.20
CA SER A 437 -11.05 12.45 3.53
C SER A 437 -10.32 12.50 4.87
N LEU A 438 -10.35 11.40 5.64
CA LEU A 438 -9.67 11.31 6.95
C LEU A 438 -8.20 11.75 7.04
N PRO A 439 -7.32 11.57 6.03
CA PRO A 439 -5.95 12.10 6.13
C PRO A 439 -5.88 13.63 6.09
N THR A 440 -6.98 14.32 5.79
CA THR A 440 -7.06 15.78 5.89
C THR A 440 -7.06 16.17 7.37
N GLN A 441 -6.16 17.06 7.76
CA GLN A 441 -6.20 17.71 9.07
C GLN A 441 -7.14 18.94 8.98
N PRO A 442 -8.28 18.94 9.70
CA PRO A 442 -9.09 20.13 9.87
C PRO A 442 -8.29 21.24 10.51
N GLY A 443 -8.62 22.46 10.12
CA GLY A 443 -8.00 23.66 10.58
C GLY A 443 -9.02 24.59 11.18
N LEU A 444 -8.80 25.04 12.42
CA LEU A 444 -9.72 25.89 13.17
C LEU A 444 -9.01 27.18 13.58
N TRP A 445 -9.60 28.32 13.25
CA TRP A 445 -9.13 29.63 13.66
C TRP A 445 -9.96 30.12 14.84
N LEU A 446 -9.31 30.27 15.97
CA LEU A 446 -9.92 30.45 17.28
C LEU A 446 -9.76 31.89 17.76
N ILE A 447 -10.74 32.37 18.53
CA ILE A 447 -10.66 33.66 19.21
C ILE A 447 -10.99 33.49 20.70
N GLY A 448 -10.24 34.21 21.55
CA GLY A 448 -10.49 34.24 22.98
C GLY A 448 -11.86 34.83 23.35
N PRO A 449 -12.34 34.55 24.57
CA PRO A 449 -13.61 35.09 25.05
C PRO A 449 -13.57 36.63 25.11
N GLY A 450 -14.66 37.26 24.66
CA GLY A 450 -14.84 38.73 24.65
C GLY A 450 -14.39 39.42 23.37
N ASP A 451 -13.59 38.75 22.54
CA ASP A 451 -13.18 39.28 21.23
C ASP A 451 -14.18 38.89 20.14
N PRO A 452 -14.70 39.86 19.35
CA PRO A 452 -15.67 39.56 18.30
C PRO A 452 -15.00 38.93 17.07
N CYS A 453 -15.64 38.00 16.34
CA CYS A 453 -15.11 37.46 15.07
C CYS A 453 -15.13 38.46 13.89
N THR A 454 -14.72 39.73 14.09
CA THR A 454 -15.01 40.87 13.19
C THR A 454 -13.87 41.35 12.29
N LYS A 455 -12.77 40.58 12.13
CA LYS A 455 -11.73 40.89 11.13
C LYS A 455 -11.48 39.71 10.19
N PRO A 456 -11.23 39.96 8.89
CA PRO A 456 -10.75 38.91 8.01
C PRO A 456 -9.40 38.45 8.53
N SER A 457 -9.39 37.23 9.08
CA SER A 457 -8.18 36.49 9.40
C SER A 457 -7.22 36.57 8.20
N PRO A 458 -5.93 36.88 8.38
CA PRO A 458 -4.99 37.04 7.29
C PRO A 458 -5.10 35.83 6.35
N LYS A 459 -5.38 36.09 5.06
CA LYS A 459 -5.42 35.01 4.06
C LYS A 459 -4.09 34.25 4.15
N PRO A 460 -4.09 32.90 4.21
CA PRO A 460 -2.87 32.13 4.32
C PRO A 460 -1.89 32.58 3.22
N THR A 461 -0.74 33.11 3.65
CA THR A 461 0.29 33.59 2.73
C THR A 461 0.73 32.43 1.85
N PRO A 462 0.69 32.55 0.51
CA PRO A 462 1.16 31.51 -0.39
C PRO A 462 2.59 31.11 -0.04
N LYS A 463 2.84 29.80 0.13
CA LYS A 463 4.21 29.29 0.34
C LYS A 463 5.14 29.88 -0.73
N PRO A 464 6.31 30.45 -0.34
CA PRO A 464 7.25 31.01 -1.31
C PRO A 464 7.61 29.97 -2.37
N LYS A 465 7.53 30.35 -3.65
CA LYS A 465 7.98 29.49 -4.75
C LYS A 465 9.42 29.03 -4.46
N PRO A 466 9.74 27.73 -4.64
CA PRO A 466 11.10 27.24 -4.46
C PRO A 466 12.07 28.08 -5.28
N LYS A 467 13.11 28.61 -4.65
CA LYS A 467 14.18 29.32 -5.36
C LYS A 467 14.75 28.38 -6.44
N PRO A 468 14.99 28.85 -7.67
CA PRO A 468 15.59 28.05 -8.73
C PRO A 468 16.89 27.42 -8.22
N LYS A 469 17.04 26.10 -8.42
CA LYS A 469 18.31 25.41 -8.12
C LYS A 469 19.45 26.10 -8.89
N PRO A 470 20.59 26.39 -8.26
CA PRO A 470 21.78 26.90 -8.97
C PRO A 470 22.14 25.97 -10.12
N LYS A 471 22.45 26.53 -11.28
CA LYS A 471 22.99 25.77 -12.42
C LYS A 471 24.26 25.03 -11.97
N PRO A 472 24.42 23.73 -12.27
CA PRO A 472 25.66 23.01 -12.02
C PRO A 472 26.85 23.73 -12.66
N ALA A 473 27.95 23.82 -11.93
CA ALA A 473 29.21 24.36 -12.45
C ALA A 473 29.71 23.49 -13.62
N PRO A 474 30.37 24.08 -14.64
CA PRO A 474 30.92 23.32 -15.76
C PRO A 474 31.96 22.30 -15.27
N GLU A 475 31.87 21.07 -15.79
CA GLU A 475 32.85 20.01 -15.49
C GLU A 475 34.28 20.44 -15.89
N PRO A 476 35.31 20.09 -15.09
CA PRO A 476 36.70 20.34 -15.43
C PRO A 476 37.11 19.59 -16.70
N LYS A 477 37.75 20.29 -17.63
CA LYS A 477 38.34 19.66 -18.83
C LYS A 477 39.42 18.64 -18.43
N PRO A 478 39.46 17.45 -19.06
CA PRO A 478 40.50 16.45 -18.79
C PRO A 478 41.91 16.99 -19.06
N GLN A 479 42.81 16.83 -18.09
CA GLN A 479 44.24 17.10 -18.26
C GLN A 479 44.89 16.03 -19.15
N PRO A 480 45.82 16.41 -20.04
CA PRO A 480 46.56 15.47 -20.87
C PRO A 480 47.61 14.72 -20.03
N ARG A 481 47.52 13.38 -20.05
CA ARG A 481 48.58 12.49 -19.54
C ARG A 481 49.71 12.40 -20.58
N THR A 482 50.84 13.03 -20.29
CA THR A 482 52.19 12.56 -20.67
C THR A 482 52.46 11.28 -19.86
N GLY A 483 53.14 10.23 -20.27
CA GLY A 483 54.11 9.95 -21.32
C GLY A 483 55.02 8.86 -20.73
N GLY A 484 55.23 7.74 -21.41
CA GLY A 484 56.07 6.62 -20.95
C GLY A 484 55.69 5.31 -21.64
N THR A 485 56.14 5.08 -22.88
CA THR A 485 57.32 4.26 -23.24
C THR A 485 57.14 2.83 -22.70
N SER A 486 56.84 1.80 -23.49
CA SER A 486 57.84 1.06 -24.29
C SER A 486 57.14 -0.04 -25.11
N GLY A 487 57.65 -0.36 -26.30
CA GLY A 487 57.67 -1.76 -26.78
C GLY A 487 56.78 -2.17 -27.96
N SER A 488 57.30 -1.93 -29.17
CA SER A 488 57.44 -2.88 -30.28
C SER A 488 56.21 -3.36 -31.10
N THR A 489 56.38 -3.21 -32.43
CA THR A 489 55.93 -4.05 -33.58
C THR A 489 54.42 -4.32 -33.72
N SER A 490 53.72 -4.09 -34.84
CA SER A 490 54.04 -4.38 -36.24
C SER A 490 52.89 -3.91 -37.18
N THR A 491 53.28 -3.41 -38.36
CA THR A 491 52.64 -3.54 -39.70
C THR A 491 51.21 -3.05 -40.00
N GLY A 492 51.11 -2.07 -40.92
CA GLY A 492 50.37 -2.28 -42.19
C GLY A 492 49.14 -1.42 -42.51
N GLY A 493 49.31 -0.44 -43.42
CA GLY A 493 48.32 0.03 -44.42
C GLY A 493 47.14 0.89 -43.92
N THR A 494 46.49 1.79 -44.66
CA THR A 494 46.60 2.31 -46.04
C THR A 494 45.79 3.63 -46.08
N SER A 495 46.11 4.46 -47.06
CA SER A 495 45.65 5.81 -47.42
C SER A 495 44.14 6.13 -47.59
N GLY A 496 43.81 7.43 -47.47
CA GLY A 496 42.66 8.10 -48.11
C GLY A 496 42.20 9.37 -47.36
N GLY A 497 42.65 10.58 -47.72
CA GLY A 497 41.93 11.54 -48.59
C GLY A 497 41.33 12.69 -47.74
N SER A 498 41.99 13.84 -47.59
CA SER A 498 41.89 15.07 -48.41
C SER A 498 40.61 15.92 -48.20
N SER A 499 40.83 17.12 -47.63
CA SER A 499 40.34 18.46 -48.08
C SER A 499 38.82 18.77 -47.95
N ALA A 500 38.31 19.98 -47.72
CA ALA A 500 38.78 21.37 -47.70
C ALA A 500 37.83 22.19 -46.78
N GLY A 501 38.27 23.27 -46.11
CA GLY A 501 38.14 24.67 -46.55
C GLY A 501 36.82 25.31 -46.04
N GLY A 502 36.70 26.53 -45.51
CA GLY A 502 37.63 27.62 -45.19
C GLY A 502 36.84 28.73 -44.43
N THR A 503 37.41 29.19 -43.33
CA THR A 503 37.64 30.60 -42.95
C THR A 503 36.84 31.78 -43.54
N SER A 504 36.53 32.71 -42.64
CA SER A 504 36.46 34.20 -42.70
C SER A 504 35.10 34.71 -42.21
N GLY A 505 35.03 35.43 -41.08
CA GLY A 505 35.34 36.85 -40.91
C GLY A 505 33.99 37.56 -40.72
N GLY A 506 33.71 38.47 -39.81
CA GLY A 506 34.44 39.40 -38.96
C GLY A 506 33.47 40.57 -38.70
N GLY A 507 33.72 41.39 -37.68
CA GLY A 507 33.21 42.77 -37.67
C GLY A 507 32.06 43.10 -36.72
N SER A 508 32.37 43.98 -35.78
CA SER A 508 31.56 44.53 -34.70
C SER A 508 30.72 45.76 -35.10
N THR A 509 29.93 46.21 -34.12
CA THR A 509 29.46 47.59 -33.83
C THR A 509 28.11 48.07 -34.35
N GLY A 510 27.36 48.70 -33.45
CA GLY A 510 26.72 49.99 -33.73
C GLY A 510 25.22 50.09 -33.47
N GLY A 511 24.86 50.88 -32.45
CA GLY A 511 23.90 51.97 -32.67
C GLY A 511 22.48 51.79 -32.15
N SER A 512 22.19 52.55 -31.09
CA SER A 512 20.92 52.73 -30.38
C SER A 512 19.91 53.65 -31.10
N SER A 513 18.75 53.81 -30.43
CA SER A 513 17.72 54.88 -30.51
C SER A 513 16.49 54.60 -31.38
N GLY A 514 15.25 54.87 -30.94
CA GLY A 514 14.79 55.44 -29.67
C GLY A 514 13.26 55.59 -29.61
N THR A 515 12.79 55.95 -28.40
CA THR A 515 11.58 56.77 -28.06
C THR A 515 10.19 56.27 -28.50
N SER A 516 9.08 56.39 -27.77
CA SER A 516 8.62 57.20 -26.62
C SER A 516 7.22 56.64 -26.26
N GLY A 517 6.79 56.44 -25.02
CA GLY A 517 6.37 57.46 -24.05
C GLY A 517 4.86 57.32 -23.78
N GLY A 518 4.42 57.26 -22.52
CA GLY A 518 3.00 57.29 -22.16
C GLY A 518 2.64 56.66 -20.80
N THR A 519 2.81 57.42 -19.72
CA THR A 519 2.22 57.18 -18.40
C THR A 519 0.77 57.67 -18.38
N THR A 520 -0.19 56.83 -17.97
CA THR A 520 -1.40 57.20 -17.19
C THR A 520 -2.05 55.93 -16.64
N GLY A 521 -2.55 56.00 -15.41
CA GLY A 521 -2.98 54.85 -14.61
C GLY A 521 -4.33 54.22 -14.99
N GLY A 522 -4.65 53.14 -14.27
CA GLY A 522 -5.98 52.53 -14.23
C GLY A 522 -6.04 51.09 -14.71
N THR A 523 -6.33 50.18 -13.78
CA THR A 523 -6.93 48.83 -13.97
C THR A 523 -6.14 47.75 -14.74
N GLY A 524 -5.97 46.60 -14.09
CA GLY A 524 -5.20 45.46 -14.60
C GLY A 524 -5.79 44.79 -15.83
N GLY A 525 -4.97 44.70 -16.88
CA GLY A 525 -5.15 43.74 -17.97
C GLY A 525 -3.94 42.81 -17.99
N GLN A 526 -4.14 41.54 -17.61
CA GLN A 526 -3.12 40.52 -17.83
C GLN A 526 -2.92 40.37 -19.34
N SER A 527 -1.67 40.42 -19.83
CA SER A 527 -1.32 40.03 -21.20
C SER A 527 -1.62 38.54 -21.39
N GLY A 528 -2.87 38.22 -21.72
CA GLY A 528 -3.32 36.85 -21.90
C GLY A 528 -2.73 36.24 -23.17
N ILE A 529 -2.43 34.95 -23.10
CA ILE A 529 -1.97 34.17 -24.25
C ILE A 529 -3.12 33.96 -25.25
N GLY A 530 -2.83 34.10 -26.55
CA GLY A 530 -3.78 33.79 -27.62
C GLY A 530 -3.63 32.34 -28.11
N PHE A 531 -4.73 31.71 -28.53
CA PHE A 531 -4.67 30.44 -29.25
C PHE A 531 -3.81 30.58 -30.52
N GLY A 532 -3.03 29.56 -30.83
CA GLY A 532 -2.10 29.54 -31.97
C GLY A 532 -0.76 30.25 -31.74
N GLN A 533 -0.59 30.96 -30.62
CA GLN A 533 0.70 31.52 -30.22
C GLN A 533 1.68 30.41 -29.83
N TYR A 534 2.98 30.63 -30.08
CA TYR A 534 4.02 29.67 -29.73
C TYR A 534 4.11 29.48 -28.21
N CYS A 535 4.40 28.26 -27.80
CA CYS A 535 4.50 27.88 -26.39
C CYS A 535 5.63 26.89 -26.15
N SER A 536 6.17 26.89 -24.93
CA SER A 536 7.16 25.91 -24.48
C SER A 536 7.13 25.83 -22.96
N PRO A 537 7.18 24.64 -22.35
CA PRO A 537 7.27 23.32 -22.98
C PRO A 537 5.91 22.76 -23.44
N VAL A 538 5.93 21.76 -24.35
CA VAL A 538 4.74 20.99 -24.73
C VAL A 538 4.12 20.37 -23.48
N GLY A 539 2.80 20.53 -23.33
CA GLY A 539 2.05 20.10 -22.15
C GLY A 539 1.84 21.18 -21.09
N ALA A 540 2.46 22.37 -21.21
CA ALA A 540 2.16 23.52 -20.36
C ALA A 540 0.66 23.87 -20.43
N VAL A 541 0.10 24.34 -19.32
CA VAL A 541 -1.29 24.81 -19.21
C VAL A 541 -1.30 26.28 -18.83
N ALA A 542 -2.25 27.03 -19.35
CA ALA A 542 -2.41 28.45 -19.06
C ALA A 542 -3.85 28.90 -19.31
N THR A 543 -4.16 30.13 -18.94
CA THR A 543 -5.47 30.76 -19.17
C THR A 543 -5.30 31.83 -20.23
N THR A 544 -6.17 31.77 -21.25
CA THR A 544 -6.23 32.77 -22.32
C THR A 544 -6.74 34.11 -21.81
N ALA A 545 -6.56 35.19 -22.61
CA ALA A 545 -7.03 36.52 -22.25
C ALA A 545 -8.53 36.59 -21.93
N ASP A 546 -9.30 35.68 -22.53
CA ASP A 546 -10.74 35.49 -22.36
C ASP A 546 -11.12 34.41 -21.33
N GLY A 547 -10.18 33.99 -20.47
CA GLY A 547 -10.47 33.12 -19.32
C GLY A 547 -10.57 31.63 -19.64
N ARG A 548 -10.39 31.21 -20.90
CA ARG A 548 -10.49 29.79 -21.28
C ARG A 548 -9.18 29.04 -21.01
N PRO A 549 -9.23 27.79 -20.52
CA PRO A 549 -8.04 26.97 -20.34
C PRO A 549 -7.42 26.59 -21.69
N ALA A 550 -6.13 26.84 -21.84
CA ALA A 550 -5.32 26.45 -22.97
C ALA A 550 -4.22 25.46 -22.54
N LYS A 551 -3.85 24.59 -23.47
CA LYS A 551 -2.72 23.67 -23.30
C LYS A 551 -1.78 23.78 -24.50
N CYS A 552 -0.49 23.66 -24.24
CA CYS A 552 0.55 23.70 -25.25
C CYS A 552 0.64 22.35 -25.97
N PHE A 553 0.40 22.30 -27.27
CA PHE A 553 0.46 21.09 -28.10
C PHE A 553 1.53 21.21 -29.17
N MET A 554 2.12 20.08 -29.56
CA MET A 554 2.99 20.03 -30.73
C MET A 554 2.14 20.01 -32.00
N GLY A 555 2.29 21.03 -32.85
CA GLY A 555 1.66 21.06 -34.18
C GLY A 555 2.26 20.03 -35.13
N ARG A 556 1.55 19.74 -36.24
CA ARG A 556 2.07 18.88 -37.33
C ARG A 556 3.34 19.47 -37.98
N ASP A 557 3.54 20.78 -37.85
CA ASP A 557 4.73 21.52 -38.29
C ASP A 557 5.92 21.38 -37.33
N GLY A 558 5.81 20.59 -36.25
CA GLY A 558 6.86 20.42 -35.24
C GLY A 558 7.03 21.65 -34.33
N ARG A 559 6.12 22.62 -34.38
CA ARG A 559 6.17 23.83 -33.55
C ARG A 559 5.06 23.78 -32.49
N ALA A 560 5.43 24.06 -31.25
CA ALA A 560 4.50 23.99 -30.13
C ALA A 560 3.65 25.27 -30.04
N ARG A 561 2.32 25.12 -29.96
CA ARG A 561 1.36 26.24 -29.91
C ARG A 561 0.25 26.02 -28.88
N TRP A 562 -0.31 27.11 -28.35
CA TRP A 562 -1.45 27.07 -27.44
C TRP A 562 -2.73 26.62 -28.18
N GLY A 563 -3.38 25.57 -27.69
CA GLY A 563 -4.64 25.04 -28.22
C GLY A 563 -5.66 24.76 -27.13
N TYR A 564 -6.88 24.40 -27.52
CA TYR A 564 -7.96 24.07 -26.59
C TYR A 564 -7.62 22.85 -25.74
N ASN A 565 -7.84 22.95 -24.43
CA ASN A 565 -7.75 21.81 -23.53
C ASN A 565 -9.05 20.99 -23.60
N SER A 566 -9.26 20.24 -24.70
CA SER A 566 -10.40 19.33 -24.88
C SER A 566 -10.15 18.00 -24.14
N GLY A 567 -9.94 18.09 -22.82
CA GLY A 567 -9.65 16.97 -21.93
C GLY A 567 -10.85 16.51 -21.12
#